data_AF-A0AAV9PQV0-F1
#
_entry.id   AF-A0AAV9PQV0-F1
#
_cell.length_a   1.000
_cell.length_b   1.000
_cell.length_c   1.000
_cell.angle_alpha   90.00
_cell.angle_beta   90.00
_cell.angle_gamma   90.00
#
_symmetry.space_group_name_H-M   'P 1'
#
loop_
_entity.id
_entity.type
_entity.pdbx_description
1 polymer ?
#
loop_
_entity_poly.entity_id
_entity_poly.type
_entity_poly.pdbx_seq_one_letter_code
_entity_poly.pdbx_strand_id
1 'polypeptide(L)' 'MDLSVKDHSIEASAECAMAYINHAPRSVANAHFAYCETARGRVIRVFAKKTILRPNEITIFYGSWADTTAWKCGVRAQR' A
#
# COMPACT_ATOMS: atom_id res chain seq x y z
N MET A 1 26.81 -11.15 -1.79
CA MET A 1 25.63 -10.35 -1.40
C MET A 1 25.43 -9.31 -2.48
N ASP A 2 24.38 -9.47 -3.28
CA ASP A 2 24.06 -8.57 -4.40
C ASP A 2 23.29 -7.36 -3.86
N LEU A 3 23.84 -6.16 -4.04
CA LEU A 3 23.35 -4.88 -3.51
C LEU A 3 22.46 -4.11 -4.52
N SER A 4 21.91 -4.76 -5.53
CA SER A 4 21.31 -4.04 -6.67
C SER A 4 19.82 -3.68 -6.57
N VAL A 5 19.14 -3.93 -5.43
CA VAL A 5 17.81 -3.32 -5.21
C VAL A 5 18.00 -1.86 -4.81
N LYS A 6 17.95 -0.96 -5.80
CA LYS A 6 17.78 0.46 -5.54
C LYS A 6 16.32 0.68 -5.13
N ASP A 7 16.08 0.77 -3.82
CA ASP A 7 14.79 1.19 -3.32
C ASP A 7 14.53 2.64 -3.77
N HIS A 8 13.33 2.88 -4.31
CA HIS A 8 12.86 4.21 -4.67
C HIS A 8 11.78 4.62 -3.66
N SER A 9 11.97 5.75 -2.98
CA SER A 9 10.94 6.36 -2.16
C SER A 9 9.96 7.16 -3.02
N ILE A 10 8.70 7.23 -2.57
CA ILE A 10 7.66 8.07 -3.18
C ILE A 10 7.20 9.04 -2.10
N GLU A 11 7.42 10.33 -2.34
CA GLU A 11 6.89 11.39 -1.48
C GLU A 11 5.47 11.73 -1.94
N ALA A 12 4.51 11.69 -1.01
CA ALA A 12 3.16 12.11 -1.30
C ALA A 12 3.06 13.65 -1.28
N SER A 13 2.34 14.24 -2.24
CA SER A 13 2.03 15.67 -2.16
C SER A 13 1.10 15.97 -0.99
N ALA A 14 1.10 17.21 -0.52
CA ALA A 14 0.18 17.68 0.53
C ALA A 14 -1.31 17.53 0.15
N GLU A 15 -1.62 17.46 -1.15
CA GLU A 15 -2.99 17.29 -1.66
C GLU A 15 -3.43 15.82 -1.73
N CYS A 16 -2.51 14.88 -1.50
CA CYS A 16 -2.81 13.46 -1.57
C CYS A 16 -3.52 12.99 -0.31
N ALA A 17 -4.84 12.84 -0.37
CA ALA A 17 -5.65 12.33 0.75
C ALA A 17 -5.14 10.98 1.31
N MET A 18 -4.50 10.14 0.49
CA MET A 18 -3.94 8.86 0.93
C MET A 18 -2.78 9.02 1.93
N ALA A 19 -2.09 10.16 1.94
CA ALA A 19 -1.01 10.45 2.89
C ALA A 19 -1.51 10.57 4.34
N TYR A 20 -2.81 10.82 4.53
CA TYR A 20 -3.43 11.01 5.83
C TYR A 20 -4.14 9.75 6.37
N ILE A 21 -4.06 8.62 5.66
CA ILE A 21 -4.67 7.36 6.12
C ILE A 21 -3.82 6.78 7.23
N ASN A 22 -4.35 6.66 8.45
CA ASN A 22 -3.58 6.21 9.61
C ASN A 22 -3.12 4.74 9.58
N HIS A 23 -2.02 4.49 10.27
CA HIS A 23 -1.52 3.15 10.53
C HIS A 23 -2.44 2.37 11.49
N ALA A 24 -2.66 1.09 11.21
CA ALA A 24 -3.16 0.14 12.20
C ALA A 24 -2.47 -1.22 12.04
N PRO A 25 -2.34 -2.03 13.13
CA PRO A 25 -1.79 -3.37 13.04
C PRO A 25 -2.49 -4.22 11.97
N ARG A 26 -1.76 -5.16 11.35
CA ARG A 26 -2.25 -6.00 10.24
C ARG A 26 -3.58 -6.71 10.56
N SER A 27 -3.79 -7.11 11.82
CA SER A 27 -5.00 -7.78 12.31
C SER A 27 -6.24 -6.90 12.33
N VAL A 28 -6.09 -5.58 12.38
CA VAL A 28 -7.20 -4.63 12.52
C VAL A 28 -7.35 -3.69 11.31
N ALA A 29 -6.29 -3.46 10.53
CA ALA A 29 -6.31 -2.62 9.35
C ALA A 29 -7.38 -3.07 8.33
N ASN A 30 -8.27 -2.16 7.97
CA ASN A 30 -9.44 -2.44 7.12
C ASN A 30 -9.22 -2.15 5.62
N ALA A 31 -8.07 -1.58 5.25
CA ALA A 31 -7.62 -1.39 3.88
C ALA A 31 -6.16 -1.85 3.68
N HIS A 32 -5.70 -1.87 2.44
CA HIS A 32 -4.31 -2.18 2.07
C HIS A 32 -3.86 -1.43 0.81
N PHE A 33 -2.55 -1.23 0.68
CA PHE A 33 -1.93 -0.75 -0.55
C PHE A 33 -1.74 -1.89 -1.55
N ALA A 34 -1.89 -1.60 -2.84
CA ALA A 34 -1.45 -2.48 -3.91
C ALA A 34 -0.92 -1.66 -5.09
N TYR A 35 0.09 -2.21 -5.76
CA TYR A 35 0.55 -1.67 -7.04
C TYR A 35 -0.44 -2.03 -8.14
N CYS A 36 -0.75 -1.06 -8.98
CA CYS A 36 -1.56 -1.25 -10.17
C CYS A 36 -0.80 -0.71 -11.38
N GLU A 37 -0.76 -1.48 -12.46
CA GLU A 37 -0.25 -1.00 -13.73
C GLU A 37 -1.32 -0.12 -14.41
N THR A 38 -0.89 0.99 -14.99
CA THR A 38 -1.73 1.89 -15.78
C THR A 38 -1.01 2.20 -17.10
N ALA A 39 -1.72 2.79 -18.07
CA ALA A 39 -1.09 3.24 -19.32
C ALA A 39 0.05 4.25 -19.11
N ARG A 40 0.12 4.90 -17.93
CA ARG A 40 1.14 5.89 -17.56
C ARG A 40 2.21 5.32 -16.62
N GLY A 41 2.22 4.01 -16.42
CA GLY A 41 3.13 3.32 -15.50
C GLY A 41 2.45 2.83 -14.23
N ARG A 42 3.26 2.49 -13.23
CA ARG A 42 2.82 1.88 -11.99
C ARG A 42 2.35 2.92 -10.98
N VAL A 43 1.20 2.69 -10.36
CA VAL A 43 0.63 3.52 -9.30
C VAL A 43 0.35 2.70 -8.04
N ILE A 44 0.28 3.36 -6.89
CA ILE A 44 -0.18 2.75 -5.64
C ILE A 44 -1.66 3.10 -5.46
N ARG A 45 -2.51 2.11 -5.22
CA ARG A 45 -3.94 2.28 -4.89
C ARG A 45 -4.25 1.69 -3.52
N VAL A 46 -5.30 2.21 -2.91
CA VAL A 46 -5.86 1.69 -1.65
C VAL A 46 -7.10 0.86 -1.94
N PHE A 47 -7.16 -0.35 -1.42
CA PHE A 47 -8.30 -1.25 -1.53
C PHE A 47 -8.85 -1.61 -0.15
N ALA A 48 -10.17 -1.53 0.02
CA ALA A 48 -10.83 -1.99 1.22
C ALA A 48 -10.79 -3.52 1.29
N LYS A 49 -10.46 -4.07 2.46
CA LYS A 49 -10.49 -5.53 2.71
C LYS A 49 -11.91 -6.03 3.00
N LYS A 50 -12.80 -5.12 3.40
CA LYS A 50 -14.19 -5.34 3.80
C LYS A 50 -14.98 -4.05 3.62
N THR A 51 -16.31 -4.12 3.66
CA THR A 51 -17.16 -2.93 3.70
C THR A 51 -16.82 -2.05 4.91
N ILE A 52 -16.59 -0.76 4.67
CA ILE A 52 -16.30 0.24 5.72
C ILE A 52 -17.51 1.14 5.81
N LEU A 53 -18.29 1.00 6.88
CA LEU A 53 -19.48 1.82 7.13
C LEU A 53 -19.08 3.15 7.76
N ARG A 54 -19.83 4.23 7.49
CA ARG A 54 -19.67 5.48 8.24
C ARG A 54 -20.07 5.28 9.71
N PRO A 55 -19.38 5.89 10.69
CA PRO A 55 -18.28 6.86 10.59
C PRO A 55 -16.87 6.23 10.67
N ASN A 56 -16.72 4.93 10.41
CA ASN A 56 -15.46 4.23 10.68
C ASN A 56 -14.30 4.77 9.82
N GLU A 57 -13.15 4.95 10.48
CA GLU A 57 -11.93 5.41 9.85
C GLU A 57 -11.32 4.34 8.93
N ILE A 58 -10.73 4.77 7.81
CA ILE A 58 -9.93 3.92 6.93
C ILE A 58 -8.54 3.80 7.54
N THR A 59 -8.06 2.58 7.72
CA THR A 59 -6.74 2.30 8.31
C THR A 59 -5.98 1.26 7.50
N ILE A 60 -4.66 1.44 7.40
CA ILE A 60 -3.77 0.57 6.63
C ILE A 60 -2.62 0.08 7.51
N PHE A 61 -2.15 -1.14 7.24
CA PHE A 61 -0.89 -1.62 7.79
C PHE A 61 0.25 -1.22 6.85
N TYR A 62 1.15 -0.35 7.31
CA TYR A 62 2.27 0.18 6.51
C TYR A 62 3.43 -0.82 6.33
N GLY A 63 3.39 -1.97 7.02
CA GLY A 63 4.57 -2.81 7.19
C GLY A 63 5.47 -2.32 8.32
N SER A 64 6.56 -3.04 8.54
CA SER A 64 7.68 -2.53 9.34
C SER A 64 8.93 -2.55 8.47
N TRP A 65 9.90 -1.69 8.78
CA TRP A 65 11.22 -1.73 8.13
C TRP A 65 11.95 -3.07 8.34
N ALA A 66 11.56 -3.84 9.37
CA ALA A 66 12.04 -5.20 9.60
C ALA A 66 11.27 -6.28 8.82
N ASP A 67 10.13 -5.93 8.22
CA ASP A 67 9.21 -6.85 7.52
C ASP A 67 9.31 -6.62 6.01
N THR A 68 10.40 -7.12 5.42
CA THR A 68 10.71 -7.05 3.97
C THR A 68 9.67 -7.74 3.09
N THR A 69 8.67 -8.40 3.67
CA THR A 69 7.56 -9.03 2.96
C THR A 69 6.37 -8.09 2.69
N ALA A 70 6.33 -6.90 3.33
CA ALA A 70 5.17 -6.01 3.31
C ALA A 70 4.85 -5.41 1.92
N TRP A 71 5.76 -5.51 0.95
CA TRP A 71 5.64 -4.85 -0.37
C TRP A 71 5.86 -5.80 -1.55
N LYS A 72 5.43 -7.06 -1.45
CA LYS A 72 5.44 -7.95 -2.63
C LYS A 72 4.29 -7.57 -3.57
N CYS A 73 4.65 -6.95 -4.71
CA CYS A 73 3.76 -6.74 -5.84
C CYS A 73 3.11 -8.06 -6.23
N GLY A 74 1.80 -8.19 -6.02
CA GLY A 74 1.01 -9.34 -6.44
C GLY A 74 0.78 -9.33 -7.94
N VAL A 75 1.82 -9.61 -8.74
CA VAL A 75 1.63 -9.90 -10.16
C VAL A 75 1.09 -11.32 -10.27
N ARG A 76 -0.23 -11.49 -10.26
CA ARG A 76 -0.84 -12.67 -10.87
C ARG A 76 -0.94 -12.39 -12.37
N ALA A 77 0.08 -12.80 -13.12
CA ALA A 77 -0.06 -13.00 -14.55
C ALA A 77 -1.18 -14.04 -14.75
N GLN A 78 -2.32 -13.62 -15.26
CA GLN A 78 -3.32 -14.55 -15.79
C GLN A 78 -2.71 -15.18 -17.05
N ARG A 79 -2.71 -16.51 -17.09
CA ARG A 79 -2.35 -17.33 -18.25
C ARG A 79 -3.40 -17.20 -19.35
#